data_AF-A0A537MVR4-F1
#
_entry.id   AF-A0A537MVR4-F1
#
_cell.length_a   1.000
_cell.length_b   1.000
_cell.length_c   1.000
_cell.angle_alpha   90.00
_cell.angle_beta   90.00
_cell.angle_gamma   90.00
#
_symmetry.space_group_name_H-M   'P 1'
#
loop_
_entity.id
_entity.type
_entity.pdbx_description
1 polymer ?
#
loop_
_entity_poly.entity_id
_entity_poly.type
_entity_poly.pdbx_seq_one_letter_code
_entity_poly.pdbx_strand_id
1 'polypeptide(L)' 'MITFETADQKEVRRFRIAQFNGRTATVRSGGSMVTGHVRSIVETESSWTITIIPSPPRIAQAASSRPMPRTFLFAEDCS' A
#
# COMPACT_ATOMS: atom_id res chain seq x y z
N MET A 1 10.40 1.33 -10.77
CA MET A 1 9.18 0.76 -11.35
C MET A 1 9.46 -0.71 -11.61
N ILE A 2 8.61 -1.60 -11.10
CA ILE A 2 8.75 -3.05 -11.25
C ILE A 2 7.46 -3.56 -11.86
N THR A 3 7.58 -4.33 -12.92
CA THR A 3 6.47 -5.00 -13.59
C THR A 3 6.54 -6.48 -13.27
N PHE A 4 5.41 -7.07 -12.91
CA PHE A 4 5.29 -8.50 -12.67
C PHE A 4 4.03 -9.02 -13.35
N GLU A 5 4.13 -10.18 -13.96
CA GLU A 5 3.02 -10.84 -14.62
C GLU A 5 2.51 -11.98 -13.74
N THR A 6 1.20 -12.01 -13.49
CA THR A 6 0.56 -13.07 -12.71
C THR A 6 -0.64 -13.61 -13.49
N ALA A 7 -0.87 -14.92 -13.43
CA ALA A 7 -2.09 -15.56 -13.91
C ALA A 7 -3.05 -15.90 -12.75
N ASP A 8 -2.68 -15.56 -11.51
CA ASP A 8 -3.48 -15.85 -10.33
C ASP A 8 -4.53 -14.77 -10.09
N GLN A 9 -5.79 -15.08 -10.41
CA GLN A 9 -6.92 -14.18 -10.20
C GLN A 9 -7.04 -13.70 -8.73
N LYS A 10 -6.64 -14.54 -7.77
CA LYS A 10 -6.59 -14.17 -6.34
C LYS A 10 -5.56 -13.09 -6.04
N GLU A 11 -4.40 -13.14 -6.69
CA GLU A 11 -3.39 -12.10 -6.59
C GLU A 11 -3.88 -10.80 -7.21
N VAL A 12 -4.41 -10.87 -8.42
CA VAL A 12 -4.96 -9.72 -9.15
C VAL A 12 -6.03 -9.01 -8.33
N ARG A 13 -6.94 -9.76 -7.70
CA ARG A 13 -7.97 -9.18 -6.82
C ARG A 13 -7.35 -8.47 -5.62
N ARG A 14 -6.33 -9.05 -4.97
CA ARG A 14 -5.60 -8.39 -3.87
C ARG A 14 -4.92 -7.11 -4.34
N PHE A 15 -4.28 -7.12 -5.50
CA PHE A 15 -3.64 -5.94 -6.08
C PHE A 15 -4.65 -4.85 -6.44
N ARG A 16 -5.82 -5.22 -6.97
CA ARG A 16 -6.87 -4.27 -7.34
C ARG A 16 -7.52 -3.62 -6.13
N ILE A 17 -7.73 -4.38 -5.06
CA ILE A 17 -8.14 -3.86 -3.76
C ILE A 17 -7.05 -2.94 -3.19
N ALA A 18 -5.77 -3.31 -3.28
CA ALA A 18 -4.67 -2.49 -2.80
C ALA A 18 -4.55 -1.17 -3.57
N GLN A 19 -4.69 -1.20 -4.90
CA GLN A 19 -4.74 -0.03 -5.77
C GLN A 19 -5.88 0.91 -5.37
N PHE A 20 -7.10 0.37 -5.20
CA PHE A 20 -8.28 1.15 -4.85
C PHE A 20 -8.20 1.75 -3.44
N ASN A 21 -7.66 1.01 -2.47
CA ASN A 21 -7.50 1.48 -1.10
C ASN A 21 -6.24 2.35 -0.90
N GLY A 22 -5.41 2.56 -1.93
CA GLY A 22 -4.12 3.24 -1.79
C GLY A 22 -3.13 2.53 -0.86
N ARG A 23 -3.25 1.21 -0.70
CA ARG A 23 -2.40 0.40 0.18
C ARG A 23 -1.21 -0.16 -0.61
N THR A 24 -0.09 -0.32 0.08
CA THR A 24 1.07 -1.03 -0.47
C THR A 24 0.79 -2.52 -0.59
N ALA A 25 1.18 -3.11 -1.71
CA ALA A 25 1.16 -4.54 -1.96
C ALA A 25 2.58 -5.09 -2.00
N THR A 26 2.76 -6.30 -1.49
CA THR A 26 4.02 -7.04 -1.57
C THR A 26 3.92 -8.05 -2.69
N VAL A 27 4.83 -7.97 -3.65
CA VAL A 27 4.95 -8.90 -4.78
C VAL A 27 6.31 -9.59 -4.69
N ARG A 28 6.37 -10.85 -5.13
CA ARG A 28 7.65 -11.55 -5.27
C ARG A 28 8.09 -11.47 -6.72
N SER A 29 9.18 -10.74 -6.99
CA SER A 29 9.76 -10.60 -8.33
C SER A 29 11.19 -11.17 -8.31
N GLY A 30 11.46 -12.15 -9.18
CA GLY A 30 12.81 -12.73 -9.32
C GLY A 30 13.40 -13.31 -8.03
N GLY A 31 12.59 -13.89 -7.16
CA GLY A 31 13.03 -14.42 -5.85
C GLY A 31 13.16 -13.39 -4.74
N SER A 32 12.99 -12.09 -5.03
CA SER A 32 13.01 -11.01 -4.05
C SER A 32 11.59 -10.48 -3.77
N MET A 33 11.29 -10.21 -2.50
CA MET A 33 10.03 -9.55 -2.12
C MET A 33 10.16 -8.04 -2.28
N VAL A 34 9.30 -7.48 -3.12
CA VAL A 34 9.22 -6.06 -3.43
C VAL A 34 7.91 -5.55 -2.87
N THR A 35 7.97 -4.56 -1.98
CA THR A 35 6.78 -3.88 -1.44
C THR A 35 6.62 -2.53 -2.12
N GLY A 36 5.42 -2.22 -2.59
CA GLY A 36 5.18 -0.95 -3.27
C GLY A 36 3.71 -0.66 -3.54
N HIS A 37 3.45 0.50 -4.13
CA HIS A 37 2.10 0.90 -4.51
C HIS A 37 1.79 0.38 -5.92
N VAL A 38 0.58 -0.14 -6.10
CA VAL A 38 0.12 -0.60 -7.42
C VAL A 38 -0.23 0.63 -8.25
N ARG A 39 0.53 0.84 -9.35
CA ARG A 39 0.30 1.96 -10.28
C ARG A 39 -0.76 1.61 -11.30
N SER A 40 -0.67 0.42 -11.89
CA SER A 40 -1.57 -0.04 -12.95
C SER A 40 -1.64 -1.56 -12.96
N ILE A 41 -2.79 -2.08 -13.38
CA ILE A 41 -3.06 -3.49 -13.61
C ILE A 41 -3.60 -3.60 -15.03
N VAL A 42 -2.84 -4.24 -15.92
CA VAL A 42 -3.20 -4.45 -17.32
C VAL A 42 -3.57 -5.91 -17.49
N GLU A 43 -4.77 -6.16 -17.99
CA GLU A 43 -5.22 -7.50 -18.36
C GLU A 43 -4.76 -7.79 -19.80
N THR A 44 -4.10 -8.93 -19.97
CA THR A 44 -3.69 -9.52 -21.25
C THR A 44 -4.52 -10.80 -21.45
N GLU A 45 -4.54 -11.39 -22.64
CA GLU A 45 -5.45 -12.49 -23.02
C GLU A 45 -5.59 -13.64 -22.00
N SER A 46 -4.55 -13.94 -21.22
CA SER A 46 -4.58 -14.98 -20.19
C SER A 46 -3.75 -14.67 -18.93
N SER A 47 -3.22 -13.45 -18.82
CA SER A 47 -2.37 -13.02 -17.72
C SER A 47 -2.55 -11.55 -17.40
N TRP A 48 -2.23 -11.16 -16.17
CA TRP A 48 -2.33 -9.78 -15.71
C TRP A 48 -0.93 -9.23 -15.45
N THR A 49 -0.60 -8.15 -16.14
CA THR A 49 0.63 -7.39 -15.93
C THR A 49 0.38 -6.31 -14.89
N ILE A 50 1.02 -6.43 -13.74
CA ILE A 50 0.90 -5.50 -12.63
C ILE A 50 2.16 -4.63 -12.57
N THR A 51 1.96 -3.32 -12.60
CA THR A 51 3.04 -2.34 -12.43
C THR A 51 3.03 -1.80 -11.02
N ILE A 52 4.11 -2.05 -10.29
CA ILE A 52 4.31 -1.58 -8.91
C ILE A 52 5.42 -0.53 -8.90
N ILE A 53 5.15 0.58 -8.21
CA ILE A 53 6.18 1.54 -7.86
C ILE A 53 6.73 1.09 -6.50
N PRO A 54 7.99 0.60 -6.45
CA PRO A 54 8.61 0.29 -5.17
C PRO A 54 8.65 1.59 -4.37
N SER A 55 7.91 1.60 -3.26
CA SER A 55 8.01 2.65 -2.26
C SER A 55 8.87 2.09 -1.14
N PRO A 56 9.82 2.86 -0.59
CA PRO A 56 10.60 2.38 0.54
C PRO A 56 9.65 1.87 1.62
N PRO A 57 9.93 0.70 2.24
CA PRO A 57 9.08 0.13 3.26
C PRO A 57 8.88 1.18 4.35
N ARG A 58 7.67 1.73 4.40
CA ARG A 58 7.26 2.68 5.40
C ARG A 58 7.03 1.90 6.69
N ILE A 59 8.12 1.48 7.34
CA ILE A 59 8.08 1.05 8.74
C ILE A 59 7.77 2.29 9.65
N ALA A 60 7.80 3.51 9.12
CA ALA A 60 7.63 4.73 9.94
C ALA A 60 6.96 5.93 9.24
N GLN A 61 5.71 5.83 8.77
CA GLN A 61 4.86 7.05 8.66
C GLN A 61 3.46 6.82 9.22
N ALA A 62 3.38 6.03 10.29
CA ALA A 62 2.37 6.25 11.32
C ALA A 62 2.78 7.37 12.30
N ALA A 63 3.94 8.04 12.09
CA ALA A 63 4.53 8.96 13.07
C ALA A 63 4.73 10.42 12.60
N SER A 64 4.22 10.83 11.44
CA SER A 64 4.18 12.24 11.00
C SER A 64 3.25 12.32 9.79
N SER A 65 2.09 12.96 9.77
CA SER A 65 1.73 14.27 10.29
C SER A 65 0.20 14.33 10.52
N ARG A 66 -0.22 14.12 11.75
CA ARG A 66 -1.22 14.98 12.40
C ARG A 66 -0.79 15.06 13.86
N PRO A 67 -0.18 16.16 14.33
CA PRO A 67 -0.41 16.54 15.71
C PRO A 67 -1.90 16.83 15.79
N MET A 68 -2.69 15.83 16.15
CA MET A 68 -4.02 16.09 16.69
C MET A 68 -3.72 16.55 18.12
N PRO A 69 -3.87 17.85 18.45
CA PRO A 69 -3.83 18.26 19.83
C PRO A 69 -5.02 17.55 20.45
N ARG A 70 -4.76 16.58 21.32
CA ARG A 70 -5.79 16.04 22.20
C ARG A 70 -6.05 17.14 23.22
N THR A 71 -6.80 18.17 22.84
CA THR A 71 -7.38 19.12 23.79
C THR A 71 -8.50 18.38 24.50
N PHE A 72 -8.14 17.50 25.43
CA PHE A 72 -8.97 17.32 26.61
C PHE A 72 -8.51 18.41 27.56
N LEU A 73 -9.12 19.60 27.44
CA LEU A 73 -9.23 20.54 28.54
C LEU A 73 -10.04 19.82 29.61
N PHE A 74 -9.37 19.04 30.45
CA PHE A 74 -9.94 18.61 31.71
C PHE A 74 -9.88 19.82 32.62
N ALA A 75 -11.07 20.34 32.94
CA ALA A 75 -11.27 21.39 33.91
C ALA A 75 -10.88 20.85 35.29
N GLU A 76 -9.83 21.44 35.87
CA GLU A 76 -9.64 21.45 37.32
C GLU A 76 -9.63 22.91 37.74
N ASP A 77 -10.85 23.43 37.90
CA ASP A 77 -11.13 24.62 38.68
C ASP A 77 -10.98 24.22 40.16
N CYS A 78 -9.86 24.60 40.77
CA CYS A 78 -9.70 24.61 42.21
C CYS A 78 -9.81 26.07 42.69
N SER A 79 -10.95 26.44 43.25
CA SER A 79 -11.10 27.49 44.27
C SER A 79 -12.40 27.32 45.04
#